data_AF-A0A0F9L533-F1
#
_entry.id   AF-A0A0F9L533-F1
#
_cell.length_a   1.000
_cell.length_b   1.000
_cell.length_c   1.000
_cell.angle_alpha   90.00
_cell.angle_beta   90.00
_cell.angle_gamma   90.00
#
_symmetry.space_group_name_H-M   'P 1'
#
loop_
_entity.id
_entity.type
_entity.pdbx_description
1 polymer ?
#
loop_
_entity_poly.entity_id
_entity_poly.type
_entity_poly.pdbx_seq_one_letter_code
_entity_poly.pdbx_strand_id
1 'polypeptide(L)'
;MTIQKLDGTLDAAGVENQTWVDVATVRAAIEPLRGDERFTAQQEVAQVTTRIRMRFLKDSVVAKMRVQFIDLAQDPDLTRLYDILAVINVGQRDREMHLMCKETV
;
A
#
# COMPACT_ATOMS: atom_id res chain seq x y z
N MET A 1 3.06 -8.99 -5.19
CA MET A 1 2.93 -7.77 -4.37
C MET A 1 2.91 -8.20 -2.92
N THR A 2 3.69 -7.54 -2.08
CA THR A 2 3.84 -7.88 -0.67
C THR A 2 3.41 -6.70 0.17
N ILE A 3 2.54 -6.94 1.15
CA ILE A 3 2.08 -5.94 2.11
C ILE A 3 2.98 -6.06 3.34
N GLN A 4 3.52 -4.94 3.79
CA GLN A 4 4.42 -4.85 4.94
C GLN A 4 3.82 -3.97 6.02
N LYS A 5 3.96 -4.39 7.28
CA LYS A 5 3.65 -3.58 8.46
C LYS A 5 4.93 -3.11 9.12
N LEU A 6 4.85 -1.96 9.78
CA LEU A 6 5.90 -1.50 10.66
C LEU A 6 5.81 -2.28 11.98
N ASP A 7 6.89 -2.96 12.35
CA ASP A 7 7.04 -3.66 13.62
C ASP A 7 8.09 -2.93 14.45
N GLY A 8 7.68 -2.46 15.63
CA GLY A 8 8.56 -1.80 16.59
C GLY A 8 9.13 -2.86 17.52
N THR A 9 10.37 -3.26 17.30
CA THR A 9 11.09 -4.16 18.22
C THR A 9 12.03 -3.33 19.08
N LEU A 10 11.92 -3.45 20.40
CA LEU A 10 12.89 -2.89 21.34
C LEU A 10 14.15 -3.75 21.33
N ASP A 11 15.30 -3.14 21.11
CA ASP A 11 16.58 -3.83 21.31
C ASP A 11 16.90 -3.99 22.81
N ALA A 12 17.93 -4.78 23.12
CA ALA A 12 18.36 -5.02 24.50
C ALA A 12 18.87 -3.75 25.22
N ALA A 13 19.10 -2.65 24.50
CA ALA A 13 19.52 -1.36 25.02
C ALA A 13 18.35 -0.37 25.21
N GLY A 14 17.10 -0.78 24.90
CA GLY A 14 15.90 0.05 25.02
C GLY A 14 15.68 1.01 23.86
N VAL A 15 16.38 0.84 22.73
CA VAL A 15 16.16 1.61 21.51
C VAL A 15 15.04 0.94 20.70
N GLU A 16 14.06 1.73 20.30
CA GLU A 16 12.99 1.27 19.41
C GLU A 16 13.52 1.17 17.97
N ASN A 17 13.67 -0.05 17.48
CA ASN A 17 14.07 -0.30 16.11
C ASN A 17 12.83 -0.63 15.27
N GLN A 18 12.54 0.21 14.29
CA GLN A 18 11.39 0.06 13.40
C GLN A 18 11.80 -0.76 12.19
N THR A 19 11.26 -1.97 12.07
CA THR A 19 11.52 -2.86 10.93
C THR A 19 10.23 -3.14 10.17
N TRP A 20 10.35 -3.23 8.84
CA TRP A 20 9.20 -3.58 8.01
C TRP A 20 9.13 -5.09 7.84
N VAL A 21 8.00 -5.67 8.23
CA VAL A 21 7.77 -7.12 8.22
C VAL A 21 6.67 -7.47 7.24
N ASP A 22 6.89 -8.50 6.44
CA ASP A 22 5.92 -9.02 5.48
C ASP A 22 4.70 -9.60 6.20
N VAL A 23 3.51 -9.10 5.85
CA VAL A 23 2.22 -9.55 6.39
C VAL A 23 1.54 -10.51 5.45
N ALA A 24 1.48 -10.14 4.17
CA ALA A 24 0.75 -10.91 3.18
C ALA A 24 1.31 -10.69 1.77
N THR A 25 1.42 -11.78 1.01
CA THR A 25 1.77 -11.73 -0.42
C THR A 25 0.52 -12.00 -1.23
N VAL A 26 0.08 -11.01 -2.00
CA VAL A 26 -1.18 -11.05 -2.76
C VAL A 26 -0.97 -10.68 -4.22
N ARG A 27 -1.96 -11.05 -5.05
CA ARG A 27 -2.10 -10.54 -6.41
C ARG A 27 -3.03 -9.34 -6.39
N ALA A 28 -2.59 -8.26 -7.00
CA ALA A 28 -3.31 -7.00 -7.10
C ALA A 28 -3.05 -6.35 -8.46
N ALA A 29 -3.96 -5.48 -8.88
CA ALA A 29 -3.78 -4.62 -10.04
C ALA A 29 -3.37 -3.22 -9.57
N ILE A 30 -2.29 -2.68 -10.13
CA ILE A 30 -1.79 -1.32 -9.82
C ILE A 30 -2.24 -0.38 -10.93
N GLU A 31 -2.99 0.65 -10.57
CA GLU A 31 -3.56 1.63 -11.49
C GLU A 31 -3.11 3.04 -11.07
N PRO A 32 -2.31 3.75 -11.89
CA PRO A 32 -1.98 5.14 -11.61
C PRO A 32 -3.23 6.02 -11.74
N LEU A 33 -3.46 6.91 -10.78
CA LEU A 33 -4.55 7.89 -10.84
C LEU A 33 -4.19 8.96 -11.88
N ARG A 34 -4.99 9.09 -12.94
CA ARG A 34 -4.79 10.06 -14.03
C ARG A 34 -5.30 11.44 -13.60
N GLY A 35 -4.76 12.50 -14.23
CA GLY A 35 -4.93 13.90 -13.82
C GLY A 35 -6.36 14.40 -13.62
N ASP A 36 -7.36 13.83 -14.32
CA ASP A 36 -8.78 14.20 -14.14
C ASP A 36 -9.35 13.73 -12.79
N GLU A 37 -8.95 12.56 -12.29
CA GLU A 37 -9.37 12.10 -10.95
C GLU A 37 -8.68 12.88 -9.82
N ARG A 38 -7.52 13.50 -10.10
CA ARG A 38 -6.81 14.35 -9.12
C ARG A 38 -7.44 15.74 -8.95
N PHE A 39 -8.14 16.24 -9.97
CA PHE A 39 -8.72 17.58 -9.95
C PHE A 39 -10.00 17.69 -9.10
N THR A 40 -10.76 16.60 -8.97
CA THR A 40 -12.01 16.58 -8.18
C THR A 40 -11.78 16.30 -6.70
N ALA A 41 -10.60 15.79 -6.35
CA ALA A 41 -10.25 15.43 -4.99
C ALA A 41 -9.58 16.64 -4.31
N GLN A 42 -10.27 17.27 -3.35
CA GLN A 42 -9.78 18.43 -2.60
C GLN A 42 -8.38 18.20 -2.02
N GLN A 43 -7.68 19.30 -1.68
CA GLN A 43 -6.24 19.41 -1.34
C GLN A 43 -5.61 18.30 -0.46
N GLU A 44 -6.39 17.56 0.34
CA GLU A 44 -5.93 16.41 1.14
C GLU A 44 -5.61 15.14 0.31
N VAL A 45 -6.20 14.96 -0.86
CA VAL A 45 -6.00 13.78 -1.74
C VAL A 45 -4.84 13.98 -2.74
N ALA A 46 -4.23 15.16 -2.78
CA ALA A 46 -3.14 15.49 -3.73
C ALA A 46 -1.90 14.58 -3.61
N GLN A 47 -1.76 13.84 -2.50
CA GLN A 47 -0.67 12.91 -2.28
C GLN A 47 -0.92 11.49 -2.82
N VAL A 48 -2.17 11.14 -3.13
CA VAL A 48 -2.50 9.80 -3.64
C VAL A 48 -2.17 9.76 -5.13
N THR A 49 -1.17 8.96 -5.50
CA THR A 49 -0.72 8.83 -6.89
C THR A 49 -1.26 7.58 -7.56
N THR A 50 -1.58 6.56 -6.77
CA THR A 50 -1.78 5.20 -7.26
C THR A 50 -2.92 4.53 -6.51
N ARG A 51 -3.83 3.87 -7.25
CA ARG A 51 -4.87 2.99 -6.71
C ARG A 51 -4.45 1.54 -6.94
N ILE A 52 -4.42 0.74 -5.88
CA ILE A 52 -4.14 -0.69 -5.96
C ILE A 52 -5.43 -1.45 -5.66
N ARG A 53 -5.91 -2.24 -6.62
CA ARG A 53 -7.14 -3.04 -6.48
C ARG A 53 -6.78 -4.49 -6.18
N MET A 54 -7.39 -5.05 -5.14
CA MET A 54 -7.21 -6.45 -4.76
C MET A 54 -8.49 -7.06 -4.20
N ARG A 55 -8.49 -8.40 -4.13
CA ARG A 55 -9.52 -9.14 -3.40
C ARG A 55 -9.46 -8.75 -1.93
N PHE A 56 -10.63 -8.70 -1.29
CA PHE A 56 -10.72 -8.41 0.13
C PHE A 56 -9.87 -9.40 0.92
N LEU A 57 -8.95 -8.87 1.72
CA LEU A 57 -8.19 -9.63 2.69
C LEU A 57 -8.84 -9.37 4.05
N LYS A 58 -9.21 -10.46 4.74
CA LYS A 58 -9.82 -10.35 6.07
C LYS A 58 -8.82 -9.86 7.11
N ASP A 59 -7.52 -10.07 6.87
CA ASP A 59 -6.44 -9.53 7.69
C ASP A 59 -6.43 -8.00 7.60
N SER A 60 -6.20 -7.36 8.76
CA SER A 60 -6.34 -5.91 8.92
C SER A 60 -5.23 -5.15 8.20
N VAL A 61 -5.37 -4.96 6.88
CA VAL A 61 -4.59 -3.97 6.14
C VAL A 61 -5.03 -2.58 6.61
N VAL A 62 -4.10 -1.79 7.14
CA VAL A 62 -4.37 -0.46 7.68
C VAL A 62 -3.55 0.62 6.97
N ALA A 63 -4.08 1.85 6.95
CA ALA A 63 -3.29 3.04 6.63
C ALA A 63 -2.16 3.15 7.66
N LYS A 64 -0.89 3.26 7.22
CA LYS A 64 0.41 3.06 7.93
C LYS A 64 1.19 1.82 7.50
N MET A 65 0.55 0.86 6.83
CA MET A 65 1.27 -0.20 6.14
C MET A 65 1.83 0.31 4.80
N ARG A 66 2.80 -0.41 4.23
CA ARG A 66 3.33 -0.14 2.89
C ARG A 66 3.21 -1.38 2.00
N VAL A 67 3.25 -1.15 0.70
CA VAL A 67 3.20 -2.18 -0.32
C VAL A 67 4.52 -2.19 -1.07
N GLN A 68 5.13 -3.36 -1.14
CA GLN A 68 6.29 -3.64 -1.98
C GLN A 68 5.82 -4.33 -3.27
N PHE A 69 6.17 -3.74 -4.41
CA PHE A 69 5.90 -4.29 -5.72
C PHE A 69 7.20 -4.53 -6.48
N ILE A 70 7.40 -5.75 -6.94
CA ILE A 70 8.54 -6.16 -7.77
C ILE A 70 7.96 -6.51 -9.13
N ASP A 71 8.38 -5.78 -10.17
CA ASP A 71 7.92 -6.02 -11.53
C ASP A 71 8.80 -7.06 -12.22
N LEU A 72 8.44 -8.33 -12.05
CA LEU A 72 9.16 -9.45 -12.68
C LEU A 72 9.11 -9.43 -14.22
N ALA A 73 8.24 -8.63 -14.85
CA ALA A 73 8.05 -8.61 -16.29
C ALA A 73 8.84 -7.48 -16.98
N GLN A 74 9.02 -6.34 -16.33
CA GLN A 74 9.79 -5.20 -16.87
C GLN A 74 11.23 -5.20 -16.38
N ASP A 75 11.43 -5.29 -15.06
CA ASP A 75 12.75 -5.20 -14.43
C ASP A 75 12.72 -5.90 -13.06
N PRO A 76 13.30 -7.11 -12.94
CA PRO A 76 13.28 -7.88 -11.70
C PRO A 76 14.10 -7.23 -10.57
N ASP A 77 15.02 -6.32 -10.89
CA ASP A 77 15.82 -5.61 -9.88
C ASP A 77 15.10 -4.34 -9.39
N LEU A 78 14.05 -3.89 -10.09
CA LEU A 78 13.28 -2.72 -9.71
C LEU A 78 12.19 -3.06 -8.70
N THR A 79 12.41 -2.64 -7.46
CA THR A 79 11.40 -2.67 -6.40
C THR A 79 10.76 -1.30 -6.25
N ARG A 80 9.44 -1.23 -6.37
CA ARG A 80 8.65 -0.02 -6.09
C ARG A 80 7.97 -0.13 -4.73
N LEU A 81 8.01 0.96 -3.98
CA LEU A 81 7.38 1.06 -2.67
C LEU A 81 6.19 2.03 -2.73
N TYR A 82 5.10 1.63 -2.10
CA TYR A 82 3.86 2.40 -2.06
C TYR A 82 3.37 2.50 -0.62
N ASP A 83 3.30 3.70 -0.06
CA ASP A 83 2.73 3.92 1.26
C ASP A 83 1.21 3.94 1.18
N ILE A 84 0.55 3.15 2.04
CA ILE A 84 -0.92 3.08 2.09
C ILE A 84 -1.44 4.26 2.89
N LEU A 85 -2.13 5.17 2.21
CA LEU A 85 -2.75 6.34 2.80
C LEU A 85 -4.20 6.06 3.24
N ALA A 86 -4.93 5.26 2.46
CA ALA A 86 -6.29 4.85 2.80
C ALA A 86 -6.63 3.46 2.26
N VAL A 87 -7.57 2.79 2.94
CA VAL A 87 -8.10 1.48 2.56
C VAL A 87 -9.61 1.61 2.40
N ILE A 88 -10.13 1.28 1.23
CA ILE A 88 -11.54 1.40 0.88
C ILE A 88 -12.12 0.02 0.63
N ASN A 89 -13.15 -0.37 1.37
CA ASN A 89 -13.92 -1.59 1.11
C ASN A 89 -15.06 -1.27 0.12
N VAL A 90 -14.92 -1.74 -1.12
CA VAL A 90 -15.84 -1.38 -2.20
C VAL A 90 -17.19 -2.04 -1.96
N GLY A 91 -18.23 -1.20 -1.81
CA GLY A 91 -19.60 -1.65 -1.58
C GLY A 91 -19.84 -2.35 -0.24
N GLN A 92 -18.86 -2.31 0.69
CA GLN A 92 -18.90 -2.95 2.02
C GLN A 92 -19.37 -4.40 2.02
N ARG A 93 -19.07 -5.16 0.97
CA ARG A 93 -19.46 -6.57 0.80
C ARG A 93 -18.30 -7.54 0.97
N ASP A 94 -17.13 -7.05 1.40
CA ASP A 94 -15.93 -7.86 1.66
C ASP A 94 -15.49 -8.69 0.45
N ARG A 95 -15.64 -8.12 -0.76
CA ARG A 95 -15.24 -8.78 -2.02
C ARG A 95 -14.02 -8.13 -2.64
N GLU A 96 -13.98 -6.81 -2.64
CA GLU A 96 -12.93 -6.02 -3.26
C GLU A 96 -12.54 -4.88 -2.34
N MET A 97 -11.24 -4.63 -2.24
CA MET A 97 -10.69 -3.49 -1.52
C MET A 97 -9.74 -2.71 -2.41
N HIS A 98 -9.80 -1.38 -2.29
CA HIS A 98 -8.93 -0.45 -2.99
C HIS A 98 -7.99 0.19 -1.98
N LEU A 99 -6.69 0.08 -2.23
CA LEU A 99 -5.67 0.78 -1.47
C LEU A 99 -5.33 2.06 -2.23
N MET A 100 -5.50 3.19 -1.56
CA MET A 100 -5.09 4.50 -2.05
C MET A 100 -3.68 4.75 -1.56
N CYS A 101 -2.73 4.76 -2.47
CA CYS A 101 -1.32 4.78 -2.15
C CYS A 101 -0.60 5.98 -2.75
N LYS A 102 0.50 6.34 -2.09
CA LYS A 102 1.52 7.25 -2.60
C LYS A 102 2.77 6.46 -2.94
N GLU A 103 3.33 6.70 -4.11
CA GLU A 103 4.63 6.13 -4.47
C GLU A 103 5.74 6.83 -3.66
N THR A 104 6.56 6.02 -3.00
CA THR A 104 7.73 6.48 -2.24
C THR A 104 8.96 5.90 -2.93
N VAL A 105 9.78 6.80 -3.49
CA VAL A 105 11.01 6.50 -4.24
C VAL A 105 12.17 6.23 -3.29
#